data_AF-H2YG09-F1
#
_entry.id   AF-H2YG09-F1
#
_cell.length_a   1.000
_cell.length_b   1.000
_cell.length_c   1.000
_cell.angle_alpha   90.00
_cell.angle_beta   90.00
_cell.angle_gamma   90.00
#
_symmetry.space_group_name_H-M   'P 1'
#
loop_
_entity.id
_entity.type
_entity.pdbx_description
1 polymer ?
#
loop_
_entity_poly.entity_id
_entity_poly.type
_entity_poly.pdbx_seq_one_letter_code
_entity_poly.pdbx_strand_id
1 'polypeptide(L)'
;MGRKKAKAPGLGQSLINDRFGKKHTGHRHAAELSAEHDATQLNLQSVTELSSLDDFLATAQLAGTEFTAERLNVHFVTNETKGIISEEQKERIDAAQTEFQHLLGIPRRPPWTQETTKEELEKSETESFLSWRKKLAVIQDNDDLIITPYEKNLDFWRQLWRVIERSDVFVQIVDARDPLLFRCIDMETYVKEVDPSKQNVLLVNKADLLSSQQRSAWRSYFEKAGVSVVFWSAVLENEKLDDTYDCAQLEAFKHTVEKLNPALASMFVQLFAVGLDKFRTLVPKIMDPHYRDLYDREKLIAFFKSLVDKPNKVVGMVGYPNVGKSSTVNTLMGVKKTAVSATPGRTKHFQTLHIDNELCLCDCPGLVFPSFVSNKAEMVLSGILPIDQMRDHVAPVNLLGRRIPRKVVEVTYGVNIQKPKEGEDPNRSPTASEILSAHALSRGFMTTHGQPDDSRSARVILKDYVNGKLLCSVAPPGVDDAEY
;
A
#
# COMPACT_ATOMS: atom_id res chain seq x y z
N MET A 1 67.22 -6.50 -14.53
CA MET A 1 66.59 -6.23 -13.22
C MET A 1 65.28 -5.48 -13.45
N GLY A 2 64.17 -5.93 -12.82
CA GLY A 2 62.92 -5.14 -12.68
C GLY A 2 61.82 -5.25 -13.76
N ARG A 3 61.17 -6.40 -13.93
CA ARG A 3 59.85 -6.50 -14.58
C ARG A 3 58.80 -5.81 -13.69
N LYS A 4 58.13 -4.74 -14.17
CA LYS A 4 56.94 -4.15 -13.52
C LYS A 4 55.75 -5.12 -13.64
N LYS A 5 55.21 -5.56 -12.50
CA LYS A 5 53.94 -6.31 -12.42
C LYS A 5 52.79 -5.40 -12.85
N ALA A 6 52.04 -5.83 -13.87
CA ALA A 6 50.74 -5.24 -14.21
C ALA A 6 49.73 -5.57 -13.09
N LYS A 7 49.05 -4.55 -12.55
CA LYS A 7 47.94 -4.72 -11.61
C LYS A 7 46.76 -5.38 -12.35
N ALA A 8 46.21 -6.44 -11.77
CA ALA A 8 44.95 -7.02 -12.22
C ALA A 8 43.82 -5.98 -12.07
N PRO A 9 42.87 -5.90 -13.02
CA PRO A 9 41.71 -5.04 -12.87
C PRO A 9 40.82 -5.62 -11.77
N GLY A 10 40.54 -4.82 -10.74
CA GLY A 10 39.67 -5.23 -9.65
C GLY A 10 38.23 -5.41 -10.13
N LEU A 11 37.51 -6.37 -9.52
CA LEU A 11 36.09 -6.67 -9.75
C LEU A 11 35.18 -5.42 -9.81
N GLY A 12 35.59 -4.32 -9.18
CA GLY A 12 34.85 -3.05 -9.19
C GLY A 12 34.75 -2.36 -10.55
N GLN A 13 35.70 -2.56 -11.47
CA GLN A 13 35.65 -1.97 -12.81
C GLN A 13 34.75 -2.76 -13.78
N SER A 14 34.59 -4.06 -13.54
CA SER A 14 33.71 -4.93 -14.32
C SER A 14 32.23 -4.60 -14.09
N LEU A 15 31.86 -4.24 -12.85
CA LEU A 15 30.47 -3.90 -12.50
C LEU A 15 30.02 -2.52 -12.99
N ILE A 16 30.96 -1.57 -13.16
CA ILE A 16 30.65 -0.23 -13.69
C ILE A 16 30.40 -0.30 -15.20
N ASN A 17 31.14 -1.14 -15.93
CA ASN A 17 30.94 -1.30 -17.37
C ASN A 17 29.66 -2.08 -17.72
N ASP A 18 29.15 -2.92 -16.81
CA ASP A 18 27.86 -3.62 -16.99
C ASP A 18 26.65 -2.69 -16.76
N ARG A 19 26.79 -1.66 -15.90
CA ARG A 19 25.73 -0.67 -15.66
C ARG A 19 25.57 0.36 -16.77
N PHE A 20 26.60 0.58 -17.59
CA PHE A 20 26.62 1.58 -18.66
C PHE A 20 26.99 0.99 -20.03
N GLY A 21 26.55 -0.25 -20.29
CA GLY A 21 26.92 -1.04 -21.46
C GLY A 21 26.87 -0.28 -22.80
N LYS A 22 28.01 -0.26 -23.49
CA LYS A 22 28.14 0.16 -24.89
C LYS A 22 27.31 -0.74 -25.80
N LYS A 23 26.49 -0.12 -26.66
CA LYS A 23 25.80 -0.76 -27.79
C LYS A 23 26.80 -1.51 -28.67
N HIS A 24 26.72 -2.84 -28.71
CA HIS A 24 27.29 -3.62 -29.79
C HIS A 24 26.25 -3.82 -30.89
N THR A 25 26.57 -3.31 -32.07
CA THR A 25 25.86 -3.50 -33.33
C THR A 25 26.03 -4.94 -33.79
N GLY A 26 24.93 -5.69 -33.85
CA GLY A 26 24.87 -7.05 -34.36
C GLY A 26 23.46 -7.36 -34.85
N HIS A 27 23.31 -7.34 -36.17
CA HIS A 27 22.17 -7.68 -37.02
C HIS A 27 20.84 -8.04 -36.32
N ARG A 28 19.88 -7.11 -36.38
CA ARG A 28 18.47 -7.35 -36.08
C ARG A 28 17.62 -7.12 -37.32
N HIS A 29 16.66 -8.02 -37.49
CA HIS A 29 15.72 -8.08 -38.61
C HIS A 29 14.86 -6.81 -38.71
N ALA A 30 14.44 -6.48 -39.93
CA ALA A 30 13.85 -5.22 -40.38
C ALA A 30 12.46 -4.84 -39.78
N ALA A 31 12.08 -5.34 -38.61
CA ALA A 31 10.83 -5.00 -37.93
C ALA A 31 11.01 -3.99 -36.77
N GLU A 32 12.23 -3.59 -36.42
CA GLU A 32 12.50 -2.62 -35.33
C GLU A 32 12.67 -1.16 -35.80
N LEU A 33 12.62 -0.86 -37.10
CA LEU A 33 12.77 0.52 -37.61
C LEU A 33 11.55 1.42 -37.39
N SER A 34 10.42 0.87 -36.94
CA SER A 34 9.28 1.66 -36.44
C SER A 34 9.31 1.90 -34.92
N ALA A 35 10.33 1.41 -34.21
CA ALA A 35 10.43 1.46 -32.75
C ALA A 35 11.40 2.53 -32.22
N GLU A 36 11.92 3.43 -33.06
CA GLU A 36 12.78 4.53 -32.59
C GLU A 36 12.02 5.67 -31.89
N HIS A 37 10.67 5.67 -31.94
CA HIS A 37 9.83 6.62 -31.21
C HIS A 37 9.30 6.10 -29.85
N ASP A 38 9.43 4.80 -29.54
CA ASP A 38 8.93 4.19 -28.29
C ASP A 38 9.99 4.06 -27.19
N ALA A 39 11.21 4.54 -27.43
CA ALA A 39 12.33 4.54 -26.47
C ALA A 39 12.20 5.58 -25.33
N THR A 40 11.03 6.23 -25.20
CA THR A 40 10.64 7.11 -24.08
C THR A 40 9.71 6.42 -23.09
N GLN A 41 9.70 5.08 -23.02
CA GLN A 41 9.23 4.39 -21.82
C GLN A 41 10.21 4.68 -20.65
N LEU A 42 10.09 5.88 -20.09
CA LEU A 42 10.69 6.27 -18.83
C LEU A 42 10.32 5.19 -17.81
N ASN A 43 11.34 4.62 -17.16
CA ASN A 43 11.14 3.75 -16.01
C ASN A 43 10.43 4.55 -14.91
N LEU A 44 9.09 4.55 -14.91
CA LEU A 44 8.29 5.23 -13.89
C LEU A 44 8.65 4.63 -12.52
N GLN A 45 9.12 5.50 -11.63
CA GLN A 45 9.42 5.20 -10.25
C GLN A 45 8.58 6.15 -9.38
N SER A 46 7.91 5.57 -8.39
CA SER A 46 7.22 6.32 -7.35
C SER A 46 8.28 6.98 -6.45
N VAL A 47 8.04 8.23 -6.08
CA VAL A 47 8.97 9.04 -5.31
C VAL A 47 8.21 9.68 -4.15
N THR A 48 8.20 8.98 -3.02
CA THR A 48 7.47 9.39 -1.81
C THR A 48 8.36 10.05 -0.77
N GLU A 49 9.62 9.61 -0.62
CA GLU A 49 10.62 10.23 0.24
C GLU A 49 11.90 10.54 -0.56
N LEU A 50 12.40 11.78 -0.46
CA LEU A 50 13.66 12.24 -1.03
C LEU A 50 14.50 12.90 0.06
N SER A 51 15.82 12.93 -0.11
CA SER A 51 16.66 13.83 0.70
C SER A 51 16.32 15.28 0.40
N SER A 52 16.57 16.20 1.34
CA SER A 52 16.27 17.63 1.14
C SER A 52 16.95 18.21 -0.11
N LEU A 53 18.19 17.76 -0.39
CA LEU A 53 18.93 18.16 -1.59
C LEU A 53 18.31 17.58 -2.87
N ASP A 54 18.00 16.28 -2.88
CA ASP A 54 17.41 15.64 -4.06
C ASP A 54 16.02 16.22 -4.37
N ASP A 55 15.25 16.56 -3.34
CA ASP A 55 13.95 17.18 -3.48
C ASP A 55 14.04 18.60 -4.06
N PHE A 56 15.02 19.38 -3.58
CA PHE A 56 15.33 20.68 -4.13
C PHE A 56 15.72 20.59 -5.61
N LEU A 57 16.63 19.67 -5.96
CA LEU A 57 17.07 19.45 -7.34
C LEU A 57 15.91 19.00 -8.25
N ALA A 58 15.07 18.07 -7.80
CA ALA A 58 13.92 17.60 -8.57
C ALA A 58 12.90 18.73 -8.82
N THR A 59 12.69 19.58 -7.82
CA THR A 59 11.79 20.74 -7.94
C THR A 59 12.35 21.78 -8.90
N ALA A 60 13.66 22.06 -8.84
CA ALA A 60 14.33 22.99 -9.75
C ALA A 60 14.30 22.49 -11.20
N GLN A 61 14.49 21.18 -11.42
CA GLN A 61 14.35 20.55 -12.74
C GLN A 61 12.94 20.71 -13.31
N LEU A 62 11.91 20.46 -12.49
CA LEU A 62 10.51 20.64 -12.90
C LEU A 62 10.18 22.11 -13.22
N ALA A 63 10.77 23.06 -12.50
CA ALA A 63 10.58 24.49 -12.74
C ALA A 63 11.36 25.02 -13.96
N GLY A 64 12.25 24.21 -14.57
CA GLY A 64 13.08 24.63 -15.70
C GLY A 64 14.09 25.74 -15.33
N THR A 65 14.42 25.89 -14.04
CA THR A 65 15.34 26.94 -13.57
C THR A 65 16.75 26.37 -13.37
N GLU A 66 17.73 26.89 -14.10
CA GLU A 66 19.15 26.72 -13.76
C GLU A 66 19.52 27.74 -12.67
N PHE A 67 19.95 27.27 -11.49
CA PHE A 67 20.37 28.15 -10.39
C PHE A 67 21.87 28.04 -10.12
N THR A 68 22.52 29.20 -10.03
CA THR A 68 23.77 29.38 -9.27
C THR A 68 23.40 29.48 -7.79
N ALA A 69 23.86 28.52 -6.97
CA ALA A 69 23.50 28.46 -5.56
C ALA A 69 24.02 29.67 -4.78
N GLU A 70 23.15 30.64 -4.48
CA GLU A 70 23.38 31.57 -3.39
C GLU A 70 23.06 30.85 -2.07
N ARG A 71 24.04 30.81 -1.17
CA ARG A 71 23.95 30.13 0.13
C ARG A 71 22.84 30.78 0.97
N LEU A 72 21.66 30.17 0.98
CA LEU A 72 20.61 30.47 1.95
C LEU A 72 20.68 29.54 3.17
N ASN A 73 20.26 30.11 4.30
CA ASN A 73 20.47 29.64 5.66
C ASN A 73 20.12 28.16 5.88
N VAL A 74 21.15 27.38 6.23
CA VAL A 74 20.99 25.99 6.68
C VAL A 74 20.44 26.02 8.10
N HIS A 75 19.15 25.68 8.25
CA HIS A 75 18.58 25.35 9.56
C HIS A 75 18.93 23.90 9.91
N PHE A 76 19.67 23.71 10.99
CA PHE A 76 19.93 22.39 11.55
C PHE A 76 18.73 21.98 12.40
N VAL A 77 17.88 21.10 11.86
CA VAL A 77 16.84 20.45 12.66
C VAL A 77 17.50 19.29 13.41
N THR A 78 17.72 19.46 14.70
CA THR A 78 18.04 18.35 15.60
C THR A 78 16.80 17.46 15.69
N ASN A 79 16.92 16.21 15.24
CA ASN A 79 15.89 15.18 15.43
C ASN A 79 15.76 14.87 16.92
N GLU A 80 15.03 15.69 17.66
CA GLU A 80 14.56 15.31 18.97
C GLU A 80 13.56 14.18 18.79
N THR A 81 13.86 13.04 19.42
CA THR A 81 12.96 11.90 19.47
C THR A 81 11.77 12.35 20.31
N LYS A 82 10.73 12.92 19.67
CA LYS A 82 9.54 13.42 20.36
C LYS A 82 9.02 12.28 21.23
N GLY A 83 9.14 12.46 22.55
CA GLY A 83 8.72 11.51 23.57
C GLY A 83 7.21 11.40 23.65
N ILE A 84 6.71 10.97 24.80
CA ILE A 84 5.28 10.95 25.11
C ILE A 84 4.76 12.40 24.95
N ILE A 85 3.84 12.60 24.00
CA ILE A 85 3.21 13.89 23.70
C ILE A 85 2.41 14.31 24.93
N SER A 86 2.64 15.51 25.47
CA SER A 86 1.80 16.05 26.56
C SER A 86 0.40 16.40 26.02
N GLU A 87 -0.61 16.44 26.90
CA GLU A 87 -1.97 16.84 26.50
C GLU A 87 -1.98 18.24 25.84
N GLU A 88 -1.18 19.18 26.35
CA GLU A 88 -1.02 20.51 25.75
C GLU A 88 -0.41 20.46 24.33
N GLN A 89 0.55 19.56 24.09
CA GLN A 89 1.12 19.37 22.76
C GLN A 89 0.10 18.75 21.81
N LYS A 90 -0.72 17.83 22.29
CA LYS A 90 -1.78 17.19 21.49
C LYS A 90 -2.83 18.22 21.07
N GLU A 91 -3.28 19.08 21.98
CA GLU A 91 -4.23 20.15 21.66
C GLU A 91 -3.65 21.14 20.63
N ARG A 92 -2.37 21.50 20.74
CA ARG A 92 -1.71 22.35 19.74
C ARG A 92 -1.65 21.70 18.37
N ILE A 93 -1.31 20.41 18.33
CA ILE A 93 -1.28 19.63 17.09
C ILE A 93 -2.68 19.58 16.47
N ASP A 94 -3.72 19.27 17.26
CA ASP A 94 -5.10 19.19 16.77
C ASP A 94 -5.63 20.54 16.24
N ALA A 95 -5.29 21.64 16.92
CA ALA A 95 -5.61 22.98 16.47
C ALA A 95 -4.90 23.33 15.15
N ALA A 96 -3.60 23.02 15.05
CA ALA A 96 -2.82 23.23 13.82
C ALA A 96 -3.36 22.34 12.68
N GLN A 97 -3.70 21.09 12.93
CA GLN A 97 -4.30 20.22 11.91
C GLN A 97 -5.60 20.81 11.38
N THR A 98 -6.46 21.33 12.27
CA THR A 98 -7.73 21.96 11.88
C THR A 98 -7.51 23.21 11.02
N GLU A 99 -6.53 24.05 11.37
CA GLU A 99 -6.17 25.25 10.61
C GLU A 99 -5.70 24.91 9.19
N PHE A 100 -4.76 23.96 9.07
CA PHE A 100 -4.10 23.62 7.81
C PHE A 100 -4.84 22.56 6.98
N GLN A 101 -5.98 22.03 7.45
CA GLN A 101 -6.77 20.99 6.78
C GLN A 101 -7.13 21.33 5.33
N HIS A 102 -7.46 22.58 5.06
CA HIS A 102 -7.86 23.06 3.73
C HIS A 102 -6.73 23.05 2.69
N LEU A 103 -5.46 22.96 3.13
CA LEU A 103 -4.29 22.94 2.25
C LEU A 103 -3.86 21.52 1.84
N LEU A 104 -4.40 20.47 2.48
CA LEU A 104 -4.09 19.06 2.19
C LEU A 104 -4.78 18.49 0.93
N GLY A 105 -5.37 19.33 0.09
CA GLY A 105 -6.03 18.89 -1.14
C GLY A 105 -5.07 18.24 -2.14
N ILE A 106 -5.60 17.49 -3.10
CA ILE A 106 -4.86 16.89 -4.22
C ILE A 106 -4.81 17.84 -5.44
N PRO A 107 -3.77 17.77 -6.28
CA PRO A 107 -3.64 18.68 -7.42
C PRO A 107 -4.78 18.43 -8.43
N ARG A 108 -5.52 19.49 -8.73
CA ARG A 108 -6.56 19.49 -9.76
C ARG A 108 -5.91 19.59 -11.14
N ARG A 109 -6.38 18.77 -12.09
CA ARG A 109 -5.94 18.91 -13.48
C ARG A 109 -6.49 20.22 -14.06
N PRO A 110 -5.64 21.06 -14.67
CA PRO A 110 -6.11 22.23 -15.39
C PRO A 110 -7.13 21.86 -16.48
N PRO A 111 -8.14 22.70 -16.73
CA PRO A 111 -9.06 22.47 -17.83
C PRO A 111 -8.30 22.52 -19.15
N TRP A 112 -8.58 21.56 -20.03
CA TRP A 112 -7.97 21.46 -21.34
C TRP A 112 -9.06 21.16 -22.38
N THR A 113 -8.84 21.63 -23.59
CA THR A 113 -9.75 21.43 -24.73
C THR A 113 -9.03 20.70 -25.85
N GLN A 114 -9.76 20.27 -26.88
CA GLN A 114 -9.15 19.64 -28.06
C GLN A 114 -8.20 20.57 -28.82
N GLU A 115 -8.31 21.89 -28.60
CA GLU A 115 -7.45 22.90 -29.20
C GLU A 115 -6.12 23.08 -28.45
N THR A 116 -6.03 22.60 -27.19
CA THR A 116 -4.82 22.72 -26.39
C THR A 116 -3.72 21.83 -26.96
N THR A 117 -2.56 22.41 -27.26
CA THR A 117 -1.42 21.62 -27.73
C THR A 117 -0.84 20.79 -26.59
N LYS A 118 -0.12 19.70 -26.94
CA LYS A 118 0.53 18.83 -25.95
C LYS A 118 1.48 19.61 -25.03
N GLU A 119 2.27 20.52 -25.60
CA GLU A 119 3.28 21.30 -24.87
C GLU A 119 2.64 22.30 -23.91
N GLU A 120 1.59 23.00 -24.35
CA GLU A 120 0.81 23.90 -23.49
C GLU A 120 0.16 23.15 -22.32
N LEU A 121 -0.40 21.96 -22.60
CA LEU A 121 -0.99 21.12 -21.57
C LEU A 121 0.07 20.67 -20.55
N GLU A 122 1.21 20.15 -21.01
CA GLU A 122 2.29 19.72 -20.12
C GLU A 122 2.82 20.86 -19.24
N LYS A 123 2.93 22.07 -19.80
CA LYS A 123 3.31 23.27 -19.06
C LYS A 123 2.27 23.64 -18.00
N SER A 124 0.99 23.70 -18.36
CA SER A 124 -0.09 24.04 -17.42
C SER A 124 -0.20 23.02 -16.28
N GLU A 125 -0.06 21.72 -16.58
CA GLU A 125 -0.06 20.65 -15.59
C GLU A 125 1.13 20.79 -14.63
N THR A 126 2.31 21.13 -15.15
CA THR A 126 3.52 21.34 -14.35
C THR A 126 3.38 22.55 -13.43
N GLU A 127 2.85 23.67 -13.93
CA GLU A 127 2.63 24.90 -13.14
C GLU A 127 1.60 24.66 -12.02
N SER A 128 0.49 23.99 -12.33
CA SER A 128 -0.52 23.60 -11.33
C SER A 128 0.09 22.72 -10.24
N PHE A 129 0.87 21.72 -10.64
CA PHE A 129 1.54 20.81 -9.71
C PHE A 129 2.56 21.51 -8.82
N LEU A 130 3.37 22.44 -9.37
CA LEU A 130 4.32 23.22 -8.59
C LEU A 130 3.61 24.15 -7.60
N SER A 131 2.51 24.77 -8.00
CA SER A 131 1.68 25.59 -7.10
C SER A 131 1.13 24.77 -5.93
N TRP A 132 0.63 23.57 -6.21
CA TRP A 132 0.21 22.61 -5.19
C TRP A 132 1.36 22.21 -4.25
N ARG A 133 2.55 21.90 -4.78
CA ARG A 133 3.72 21.58 -3.95
C ARG A 133 4.14 22.71 -3.02
N LYS A 134 4.02 23.97 -3.47
CA LYS A 134 4.30 25.15 -2.63
C LYS A 134 3.33 25.24 -1.44
N LYS A 135 2.06 24.89 -1.63
CA LYS A 135 1.07 24.86 -0.53
C LYS A 135 1.45 23.82 0.53
N LEU A 136 1.90 22.65 0.12
CA LEU A 136 2.35 21.61 1.05
C LEU A 136 3.67 21.94 1.75
N ALA A 137 4.58 22.66 1.08
CA ALA A 137 5.82 23.13 1.71
C ALA A 137 5.55 24.01 2.93
N VAL A 138 4.53 24.89 2.86
CA VAL A 138 4.10 25.72 4.00
C VAL A 138 3.69 24.87 5.21
N ILE A 139 3.07 23.70 4.97
CA ILE A 139 2.70 22.76 6.04
C ILE A 139 3.94 22.06 6.60
N GLN A 140 4.90 21.69 5.74
CA GLN A 140 6.13 21.01 6.14
C GLN A 140 7.11 21.91 6.91
N ASP A 141 7.04 23.23 6.70
CA ASP A 141 7.83 24.20 7.45
C ASP A 141 7.34 24.35 8.92
N ASN A 142 6.16 23.79 9.26
CA ASN A 142 5.65 23.76 10.62
C ASN A 142 6.15 22.51 11.37
N ASP A 143 6.99 22.72 12.40
CA ASP A 143 7.62 21.66 13.20
C ASP A 143 6.63 20.77 13.98
N ASP A 144 5.40 21.23 14.20
CA ASP A 144 4.36 20.49 14.92
C ASP A 144 3.55 19.55 14.04
N LEU A 145 3.55 19.78 12.71
CA LEU A 145 2.76 19.00 11.76
C LEU A 145 3.62 17.96 11.05
N ILE A 146 3.16 16.71 11.08
CA ILE A 146 3.73 15.63 10.27
C ILE A 146 2.67 15.22 9.26
N ILE A 147 3.06 15.22 7.99
CA ILE A 147 2.23 14.72 6.90
C ILE A 147 2.77 13.39 6.38
N THR A 148 1.89 12.56 5.83
CA THR A 148 2.28 11.39 5.05
C THR A 148 3.22 11.77 3.90
N PRO A 149 4.17 10.89 3.51
CA PRO A 149 4.91 11.12 2.30
C PRO A 149 3.90 11.09 1.17
N TYR A 150 3.98 12.04 0.26
CA TYR A 150 3.11 12.09 -0.89
C TYR A 150 3.91 11.88 -2.15
N GLU A 151 3.23 11.51 -3.23
CA GLU A 151 3.89 11.30 -4.52
C GLU A 151 4.39 12.62 -5.10
N LYS A 152 5.70 12.73 -5.33
CA LYS A 152 6.36 13.92 -5.89
C LYS A 152 6.51 13.85 -7.41
N ASN A 153 6.28 12.69 -8.01
CA ASN A 153 6.32 12.50 -9.46
C ASN A 153 4.98 12.90 -10.11
N LEU A 154 5.00 13.91 -10.98
CA LEU A 154 3.83 14.39 -11.72
C LEU A 154 3.19 13.30 -12.60
N ASP A 155 3.96 12.35 -13.14
CA ASP A 155 3.42 11.33 -14.04
C ASP A 155 2.47 10.36 -13.34
N PHE A 156 2.62 10.18 -12.03
CA PHE A 156 1.69 9.42 -11.21
C PHE A 156 0.36 10.16 -11.03
N TRP A 157 0.40 11.47 -10.82
CA TRP A 157 -0.80 12.32 -10.77
C TRP A 157 -1.51 12.40 -12.12
N ARG A 158 -0.76 12.46 -13.24
CA ARG A 158 -1.32 12.34 -14.60
C ARG A 158 -2.08 11.04 -14.79
N GLN A 159 -1.60 9.93 -14.22
CA GLN A 159 -2.32 8.66 -14.25
C GLN A 159 -3.60 8.70 -13.43
N LEU A 160 -3.58 9.32 -12.24
CA LEU A 160 -4.79 9.53 -11.44
C LEU A 160 -5.84 10.35 -12.20
N TRP A 161 -5.44 11.46 -12.82
CA TRP A 161 -6.36 12.31 -13.57
C TRP A 161 -7.05 11.56 -14.71
N ARG A 162 -6.31 10.73 -15.44
CA ARG A 162 -6.88 9.86 -16.50
C ARG A 162 -7.91 8.86 -15.94
N VAL A 163 -7.69 8.33 -14.74
CA VAL A 163 -8.63 7.40 -14.09
C VAL A 163 -9.92 8.14 -13.72
N ILE A 164 -9.80 9.32 -13.10
CA ILE A 164 -10.94 10.14 -12.71
C ILE A 164 -11.75 10.55 -13.94
N GLU A 165 -11.09 10.99 -15.01
CA GLU A 165 -11.77 11.41 -16.25
C GLU A 165 -12.50 10.24 -16.92
N ARG A 166 -11.86 9.07 -17.04
CA ARG A 166 -12.42 7.93 -17.78
C ARG A 166 -13.44 7.09 -17.02
N SER A 167 -13.45 7.15 -15.68
CA SER A 167 -14.34 6.33 -14.86
C SER A 167 -15.76 6.90 -14.74
N ASP A 168 -16.78 6.07 -14.82
CA ASP A 168 -18.15 6.42 -14.47
C ASP A 168 -18.42 6.19 -12.97
N VAL A 169 -17.79 5.14 -12.41
CA VAL A 169 -17.80 4.82 -10.98
C VAL A 169 -16.37 4.92 -10.46
N PHE A 170 -16.17 5.75 -9.46
CA PHE A 170 -14.89 5.93 -8.78
C PHE A 170 -14.88 5.16 -7.47
N VAL A 171 -13.95 4.22 -7.34
CA VAL A 171 -13.81 3.34 -6.18
C VAL A 171 -12.51 3.66 -5.46
N GLN A 172 -12.63 4.13 -4.22
CA GLN A 172 -11.49 4.31 -3.32
C GLN A 172 -11.36 3.06 -2.44
N ILE A 173 -10.22 2.38 -2.55
CA ILE A 173 -9.92 1.16 -1.79
C ILE A 173 -9.13 1.53 -0.54
N VAL A 174 -9.67 1.15 0.62
CA VAL A 174 -9.08 1.41 1.95
C VAL A 174 -8.85 0.12 2.72
N ASP A 175 -7.92 0.14 3.67
CA ASP A 175 -7.65 -0.99 4.56
C ASP A 175 -8.65 -0.98 5.73
N ALA A 176 -9.29 -2.12 6.01
CA ALA A 176 -10.31 -2.25 7.04
C ALA A 176 -9.81 -1.95 8.46
N ARG A 177 -8.50 -2.06 8.72
CA ARG A 177 -7.94 -1.83 10.06
C ARG A 177 -7.96 -0.36 10.48
N ASP A 178 -7.84 0.54 9.52
CA ASP A 178 -7.93 1.98 9.73
C ASP A 178 -8.47 2.67 8.47
N PRO A 179 -9.79 2.57 8.21
CA PRO A 179 -10.38 3.09 6.99
C PRO A 179 -10.20 4.59 6.81
N LEU A 180 -10.10 5.36 7.90
CA LEU A 180 -10.01 6.82 7.85
C LEU A 180 -8.62 7.29 7.42
N LEU A 181 -7.54 6.64 7.88
CA LEU A 181 -6.18 6.98 7.46
C LEU A 181 -5.96 6.82 5.95
N PHE A 182 -6.60 5.81 5.34
CA PHE A 182 -6.48 5.53 3.91
C PHE A 182 -7.52 6.24 3.03
N ARG A 183 -8.48 6.94 3.64
CA ARG A 183 -9.55 7.64 2.93
C ARG A 183 -9.13 9.07 2.61
N CYS A 184 -9.32 9.46 1.35
CA CYS A 184 -9.10 10.84 0.91
C CYS A 184 -10.44 11.47 0.56
N ILE A 185 -10.94 12.36 1.42
CA ILE A 185 -12.22 13.07 1.26
C ILE A 185 -12.15 14.05 0.09
N ASP A 186 -11.04 14.78 -0.05
CA ASP A 186 -10.87 15.76 -1.12
C ASP A 186 -10.94 15.13 -2.53
N MET A 187 -10.57 13.85 -2.64
CA MET A 187 -10.72 13.09 -3.88
C MET A 187 -12.19 12.84 -4.24
N GLU A 188 -13.04 12.56 -3.25
CA GLU A 188 -14.48 12.38 -3.47
C GLU A 188 -15.10 13.68 -3.99
N THR A 189 -14.69 14.82 -3.43
CA THR A 189 -15.07 16.16 -3.90
C THR A 189 -14.57 16.40 -5.33
N TYR A 190 -13.30 16.09 -5.61
CA TYR A 190 -12.72 16.30 -6.94
C TYR A 190 -13.46 15.51 -8.04
N VAL A 191 -13.82 14.25 -7.78
CA VAL A 191 -14.58 13.44 -8.74
C VAL A 191 -15.91 14.10 -9.11
N LYS A 192 -16.58 14.71 -8.11
CA LYS A 192 -17.84 15.44 -8.30
C LYS A 192 -17.65 16.79 -8.99
N GLU A 193 -16.51 17.46 -8.80
CA GLU A 193 -16.13 18.68 -9.53
C GLU A 193 -15.93 18.40 -11.03
N VAL A 194 -15.35 17.24 -11.38
CA VAL A 194 -15.15 16.84 -12.78
C VAL A 194 -16.47 16.49 -13.47
N ASP A 195 -17.30 15.68 -12.81
CA ASP A 195 -18.64 15.34 -13.31
C ASP A 195 -19.56 14.94 -12.14
N PRO A 196 -20.65 15.70 -11.90
CA PRO A 196 -21.59 15.40 -10.83
C PRO A 196 -22.27 14.01 -10.94
N SER A 197 -22.37 13.46 -12.15
CA SER A 197 -23.03 12.18 -12.42
C SER A 197 -22.23 10.95 -11.96
N LYS A 198 -20.90 11.10 -11.83
CA LYS A 198 -20.00 10.03 -11.40
C LYS A 198 -20.35 9.56 -9.98
N GLN A 199 -20.25 8.26 -9.72
CA GLN A 199 -20.55 7.69 -8.40
C GLN A 199 -19.28 7.44 -7.60
N ASN A 200 -19.26 7.85 -6.32
CA ASN A 200 -18.15 7.57 -5.40
C ASN A 200 -18.50 6.37 -4.53
N VAL A 201 -17.60 5.40 -4.44
CA VAL A 201 -17.74 4.20 -3.61
C VAL A 201 -16.49 4.00 -2.78
N LEU A 202 -16.67 3.72 -1.48
CA LEU A 202 -15.61 3.32 -0.59
C LEU A 202 -15.59 1.79 -0.47
N LEU A 203 -14.53 1.15 -0.97
CA LEU A 203 -14.33 -0.30 -0.87
C LEU A 203 -13.36 -0.61 0.26
N VAL A 204 -13.89 -1.08 1.38
CA VAL A 204 -13.13 -1.45 2.58
C VAL A 204 -12.60 -2.88 2.39
N ASN A 205 -11.34 -3.00 2.02
CA ASN A 205 -10.66 -4.28 1.76
C ASN A 205 -9.99 -4.83 3.01
N LYS A 206 -9.65 -6.13 3.00
CA LYS A 206 -9.17 -6.89 4.17
C LYS A 206 -10.20 -6.93 5.29
N ALA A 207 -11.48 -6.86 4.94
CA ALA A 207 -12.58 -6.87 5.88
C ALA A 207 -12.67 -8.19 6.68
N ASP A 208 -11.98 -9.24 6.24
CA ASP A 208 -11.80 -10.50 6.97
C ASP A 208 -11.03 -10.36 8.28
N LEU A 209 -10.23 -9.29 8.42
CA LEU A 209 -9.50 -8.96 9.64
C LEU A 209 -10.40 -8.32 10.71
N LEU A 210 -11.61 -7.90 10.35
CA LEU A 210 -12.56 -7.33 11.29
C LEU A 210 -13.59 -8.35 11.75
N SER A 211 -14.21 -8.07 12.88
CA SER A 211 -15.39 -8.77 13.34
C SER A 211 -16.67 -8.26 12.66
N SER A 212 -17.75 -9.05 12.58
CA SER A 212 -19.05 -8.61 12.06
C SER A 212 -19.62 -7.43 12.86
N GLN A 213 -19.40 -7.39 14.18
CA GLN A 213 -19.79 -6.25 15.02
C GLN A 213 -18.97 -5.00 14.66
N GLN A 214 -17.66 -5.15 14.51
CA GLN A 214 -16.75 -4.08 14.09
C GLN A 214 -17.10 -3.55 12.69
N ARG A 215 -17.38 -4.44 11.73
CA ARG A 215 -17.88 -4.05 10.39
C ARG A 215 -19.20 -3.32 10.45
N SER A 216 -20.12 -3.74 11.32
CA SER A 216 -21.41 -3.08 11.52
C SER A 216 -21.28 -1.68 12.13
N ALA A 217 -20.32 -1.49 13.06
CA ALA A 217 -20.00 -0.19 13.62
C ALA A 217 -19.45 0.77 12.54
N TRP A 218 -18.49 0.31 11.74
CA TRP A 218 -17.96 1.08 10.61
C TRP A 218 -19.01 1.37 9.54
N ARG A 219 -19.87 0.39 9.20
CA ARG A 219 -20.99 0.57 8.26
C ARG A 219 -21.91 1.69 8.74
N SER A 220 -22.33 1.64 10.00
CA SER A 220 -23.20 2.65 10.61
C SER A 220 -22.57 4.04 10.61
N TYR A 221 -21.25 4.13 10.82
CA TYR A 221 -20.51 5.39 10.75
C TYR A 221 -20.53 5.99 9.33
N PHE A 222 -20.22 5.19 8.31
CA PHE A 222 -20.20 5.66 6.92
C PHE A 222 -21.59 5.96 6.36
N GLU A 223 -22.61 5.18 6.73
CA GLU A 223 -24.00 5.44 6.35
C GLU A 223 -24.51 6.77 6.91
N LYS A 224 -24.19 7.08 8.17
CA LYS A 224 -24.49 8.40 8.77
C LYS A 224 -23.79 9.55 8.05
N ALA A 225 -22.60 9.30 7.51
CA ALA A 225 -21.86 10.27 6.71
C ALA A 225 -22.34 10.35 5.23
N GLY A 226 -23.33 9.55 4.83
CA GLY A 226 -23.86 9.51 3.47
C GLY A 226 -22.91 8.88 2.44
N VAL A 227 -21.99 8.02 2.89
CA VAL A 227 -20.94 7.42 2.05
C VAL A 227 -21.34 6.01 1.66
N SER A 228 -21.33 5.71 0.36
CA SER A 228 -21.57 4.35 -0.14
C SER A 228 -20.37 3.45 0.18
N VAL A 229 -20.51 2.58 1.18
CA VAL A 229 -19.44 1.68 1.65
C VAL A 229 -19.73 0.22 1.33
N VAL A 230 -18.70 -0.52 0.90
CA VAL A 230 -18.76 -1.97 0.67
C VAL A 230 -17.59 -2.66 1.36
N PHE A 231 -17.87 -3.75 2.08
CA PHE A 231 -16.85 -4.57 2.74
C PHE A 231 -16.48 -5.76 1.89
N TRP A 232 -15.18 -5.95 1.69
CA TRP A 232 -14.61 -6.91 0.74
C TRP A 232 -13.36 -7.58 1.32
N SER A 233 -13.13 -8.84 0.96
CA SER A 233 -11.86 -9.52 1.20
C SER A 233 -11.36 -10.18 -0.07
N ALA A 234 -10.37 -9.56 -0.71
CA ALA A 234 -9.71 -10.15 -1.87
C ALA A 234 -8.99 -11.46 -1.51
N VAL A 235 -8.54 -11.63 -0.26
CA VAL A 235 -7.83 -12.84 0.19
C VAL A 235 -8.79 -14.02 0.25
N LEU A 236 -9.90 -13.89 0.97
CA LEU A 236 -10.90 -14.96 1.09
C LEU A 236 -11.46 -15.36 -0.28
N GLU A 237 -11.72 -14.39 -1.14
CA GLU A 237 -12.25 -14.66 -2.49
C GLU A 237 -11.21 -15.31 -3.40
N ASN A 238 -9.92 -14.95 -3.31
CA ASN A 238 -8.87 -15.67 -4.03
C ASN A 238 -8.70 -17.10 -3.52
N GLU A 239 -8.77 -17.33 -2.21
CA GLU A 239 -8.70 -18.67 -1.62
C GLU A 239 -9.86 -19.55 -2.12
N LYS A 240 -11.09 -19.00 -2.17
CA LYS A 240 -12.26 -19.69 -2.78
C LYS A 240 -12.03 -20.05 -4.25
N LEU A 241 -11.45 -19.14 -5.03
CA LEU A 241 -11.15 -19.38 -6.45
C LEU A 241 -10.11 -20.49 -6.61
N ASP A 242 -8.97 -20.38 -5.91
CA ASP A 242 -7.88 -21.36 -5.96
C ASP A 242 -8.39 -22.77 -5.58
N ASP A 243 -9.22 -22.89 -4.54
CA ASP A 243 -9.81 -24.17 -4.12
C ASP A 243 -10.79 -24.74 -5.17
N THR A 244 -11.57 -23.88 -5.83
CA THR A 244 -12.47 -24.30 -6.91
C THR A 244 -11.69 -24.82 -8.11
N TYR A 245 -10.58 -24.15 -8.46
CA TYR A 245 -9.66 -24.59 -9.51
C TYR A 245 -9.02 -25.93 -9.16
N ASP A 246 -8.53 -26.10 -7.94
CA ASP A 246 -7.93 -27.36 -7.48
C ASP A 246 -8.97 -28.49 -7.52
N CYS A 247 -10.20 -28.27 -7.04
CA CYS A 247 -11.29 -29.26 -7.11
C CYS A 247 -11.62 -29.67 -8.55
N ALA A 248 -11.75 -28.71 -9.47
CA ALA A 248 -12.04 -28.99 -10.87
C ALA A 248 -10.91 -29.77 -11.57
N GLN A 249 -9.64 -29.43 -11.28
CA GLN A 249 -8.49 -30.19 -11.79
C GLN A 249 -8.46 -31.62 -11.22
N LEU A 250 -8.77 -31.77 -9.94
CA LEU A 250 -8.83 -33.05 -9.26
C LEU A 250 -9.96 -33.93 -9.80
N GLU A 251 -11.14 -33.38 -10.10
CA GLU A 251 -12.24 -34.09 -10.75
C GLU A 251 -11.89 -34.51 -12.19
N ALA A 252 -11.30 -33.61 -12.98
CA ALA A 252 -10.86 -33.93 -14.34
C ALA A 252 -9.78 -35.02 -14.35
N PHE A 253 -8.84 -34.97 -13.41
CA PHE A 253 -7.80 -35.98 -13.23
C PHE A 253 -8.39 -37.32 -12.75
N LYS A 254 -9.32 -37.30 -11.78
CA LYS A 254 -10.04 -38.49 -11.31
C LYS A 254 -10.76 -39.19 -12.46
N HIS A 255 -11.51 -38.45 -13.28
CA HIS A 255 -12.18 -39.01 -14.45
C HIS A 255 -11.21 -39.60 -15.49
N THR A 256 -9.99 -39.05 -15.59
CA THR A 256 -8.92 -39.61 -16.43
C THR A 256 -8.35 -40.90 -15.84
N VAL A 257 -8.13 -40.96 -14.53
CA VAL A 257 -7.63 -42.15 -13.82
C VAL A 257 -8.68 -43.27 -13.81
N GLU A 258 -9.96 -42.96 -13.62
CA GLU A 258 -11.07 -43.93 -13.71
C GLU A 258 -11.17 -44.55 -15.10
N LYS A 259 -10.89 -43.78 -16.16
CA LYS A 259 -10.79 -44.31 -17.53
C LYS A 259 -9.57 -45.18 -17.78
N LEU A 260 -8.46 -44.94 -17.09
CA LEU A 260 -7.20 -45.67 -17.29
C LEU A 260 -7.13 -46.96 -16.46
N ASN A 261 -7.57 -46.94 -15.20
CA ASN A 261 -7.63 -48.13 -14.36
C ASN A 261 -8.58 -47.94 -13.15
N PRO A 262 -9.76 -48.58 -13.15
CA PRO A 262 -10.75 -48.42 -12.07
C PRO A 262 -10.29 -48.96 -10.70
N ALA A 263 -9.29 -49.86 -10.65
CA ALA A 263 -8.77 -50.40 -9.38
C ALA A 263 -7.88 -49.39 -8.61
N LEU A 264 -7.25 -48.44 -9.31
CA LEU A 264 -6.38 -47.41 -8.70
C LEU A 264 -7.17 -46.23 -8.12
N ALA A 265 -8.43 -46.05 -8.54
CA ALA A 265 -9.29 -44.96 -8.06
C ALA A 265 -9.52 -45.04 -6.54
N SER A 266 -9.65 -46.26 -5.99
CA SER A 266 -9.82 -46.50 -4.55
C SER A 266 -8.60 -46.07 -3.71
N MET A 267 -7.38 -46.32 -4.19
CA MET A 267 -6.15 -45.89 -3.52
C MET A 267 -5.97 -44.36 -3.57
N PHE A 268 -6.43 -43.73 -4.65
CA PHE A 268 -6.31 -42.29 -4.86
C PHE A 268 -7.15 -41.48 -3.86
N VAL A 269 -8.35 -41.95 -3.52
CA VAL A 269 -9.22 -41.34 -2.49
C VAL A 269 -8.53 -41.26 -1.12
N GLN A 270 -7.66 -42.21 -0.81
CA GLN A 270 -6.99 -42.30 0.49
C GLN A 270 -5.77 -41.36 0.58
N LEU A 271 -5.06 -41.13 -0.54
CA LEU A 271 -3.99 -40.14 -0.63
C LEU A 271 -4.53 -38.70 -0.63
N PHE A 272 -5.75 -38.50 -1.15
CA PHE A 272 -6.49 -37.23 -1.19
C PHE A 272 -6.82 -36.62 0.18
N ALA A 273 -6.90 -37.44 1.23
CA ALA A 273 -7.18 -36.97 2.59
C ALA A 273 -6.14 -35.95 3.11
N VAL A 274 -4.93 -35.95 2.54
CA VAL A 274 -3.84 -35.04 2.89
C VAL A 274 -4.03 -33.64 2.26
N GLY A 275 -4.71 -33.53 1.12
CA GLY A 275 -5.01 -32.23 0.46
C GLY A 275 -6.19 -31.48 1.09
N LEU A 276 -7.06 -32.19 1.83
CA LEU A 276 -8.25 -31.67 2.51
C LEU A 276 -7.96 -30.84 3.77
N ASP A 277 -6.70 -30.73 4.21
CA ASP A 277 -6.35 -29.92 5.39
C ASP A 277 -6.59 -28.41 5.15
N LYS A 278 -6.48 -27.91 3.91
CA LYS A 278 -6.91 -26.54 3.56
C LYS A 278 -8.43 -26.39 3.66
N PHE A 279 -9.18 -27.34 3.10
CA PHE A 279 -10.65 -27.37 3.18
C PHE A 279 -11.16 -27.43 4.64
N ARG A 280 -10.45 -28.15 5.54
CA ARG A 280 -10.78 -28.21 6.97
C ARG A 280 -10.65 -26.88 7.71
N THR A 281 -9.78 -25.98 7.26
CA THR A 281 -9.62 -24.65 7.87
C THR A 281 -10.50 -23.59 7.21
N LEU A 282 -10.84 -23.76 5.92
CA LEU A 282 -11.62 -22.80 5.16
C LEU A 282 -13.14 -22.97 5.30
N VAL A 283 -13.65 -24.21 5.36
CA VAL A 283 -15.09 -24.47 5.53
C VAL A 283 -15.64 -23.84 6.82
N PRO A 284 -14.96 -23.93 7.99
CA PRO A 284 -15.38 -23.19 9.18
C PRO A 284 -15.40 -21.68 8.97
N LYS A 285 -14.41 -21.10 8.28
CA LYS A 285 -14.34 -19.65 8.00
C LYS A 285 -15.44 -19.19 7.04
N ILE A 286 -15.73 -19.91 5.96
CA ILE A 286 -16.76 -19.53 4.98
C ILE A 286 -18.17 -19.74 5.56
N MET A 287 -18.36 -20.78 6.37
CA MET A 287 -19.64 -21.07 7.03
C MET A 287 -19.87 -20.26 8.31
N ASP A 288 -18.84 -19.54 8.79
CA ASP A 288 -18.97 -18.67 9.95
C ASP A 288 -19.99 -17.57 9.65
N PRO A 289 -21.08 -17.46 10.45
CA PRO A 289 -22.07 -16.39 10.33
C PRO A 289 -21.46 -14.99 10.28
N HIS A 290 -20.26 -14.85 10.85
CA HIS A 290 -19.49 -13.60 10.87
C HIS A 290 -19.29 -13.02 9.49
N TYR A 291 -18.95 -13.80 8.46
CA TYR A 291 -18.55 -13.26 7.14
C TYR A 291 -19.68 -13.09 6.13
N ARG A 292 -20.95 -13.31 6.53
CA ARG A 292 -22.10 -13.17 5.62
C ARG A 292 -22.32 -11.75 5.10
N ASP A 293 -21.81 -10.76 5.82
CA ASP A 293 -21.93 -9.34 5.46
C ASP A 293 -20.85 -8.86 4.47
N LEU A 294 -19.92 -9.74 4.09
CA LEU A 294 -18.93 -9.48 3.05
C LEU A 294 -19.53 -9.72 1.66
N TYR A 295 -19.09 -8.91 0.71
CA TYR A 295 -19.44 -9.09 -0.68
C TYR A 295 -18.60 -10.23 -1.28
N ASP A 296 -19.27 -11.16 -1.95
CA ASP A 296 -18.63 -12.14 -2.84
C ASP A 296 -18.37 -11.51 -4.21
N ARG A 297 -17.47 -12.09 -5.01
CA ARG A 297 -17.06 -11.56 -6.33
C ARG A 297 -18.24 -11.16 -7.22
N GLU A 298 -19.23 -12.04 -7.33
CA GLU A 298 -20.41 -11.82 -8.17
C GLU A 298 -21.29 -10.67 -7.65
N LYS A 299 -21.46 -10.58 -6.32
CA LYS A 299 -22.20 -9.48 -5.68
C LYS A 299 -21.51 -8.14 -5.91
N LEU A 300 -20.18 -8.09 -5.85
CA LEU A 300 -19.42 -6.86 -6.08
C LEU A 300 -19.51 -6.40 -7.55
N ILE A 301 -19.43 -7.34 -8.50
CA ILE A 301 -19.62 -7.04 -9.93
C ILE A 301 -21.04 -6.55 -10.19
N ALA A 302 -22.06 -7.24 -9.66
CA ALA A 302 -23.46 -6.83 -9.80
C ALA A 302 -23.71 -5.44 -9.19
N PHE A 303 -23.10 -5.16 -8.03
CA PHE A 303 -23.16 -3.84 -7.40
C PHE A 303 -22.58 -2.76 -8.32
N PHE A 304 -21.38 -2.92 -8.85
CA PHE A 304 -20.80 -1.95 -9.78
C PHE A 304 -21.64 -1.73 -11.04
N LYS A 305 -22.27 -2.79 -11.55
CA LYS A 305 -23.19 -2.71 -12.68
C LYS A 305 -24.49 -1.95 -12.35
N SER A 306 -24.93 -1.97 -11.10
CA SER A 306 -26.18 -1.33 -10.67
C SER A 306 -26.06 0.18 -10.43
N LEU A 307 -24.85 0.71 -10.24
CA LEU A 307 -24.63 2.09 -9.82
C LEU A 307 -24.87 3.15 -10.91
N VAL A 308 -24.73 2.75 -12.18
CA VAL A 308 -24.86 3.65 -13.33
C VAL A 308 -25.71 2.95 -14.37
N ASP A 309 -26.65 3.62 -15.02
CA ASP A 309 -27.42 3.03 -16.12
C ASP A 309 -26.81 3.42 -17.48
N LYS A 310 -25.69 2.78 -17.83
CA LYS A 310 -24.92 3.04 -19.05
C LYS A 310 -24.30 1.74 -19.60
N PRO A 311 -24.26 1.52 -20.93
CA PRO A 311 -23.49 0.41 -21.50
C PRO A 311 -21.97 0.69 -21.41
N ASN A 312 -21.16 -0.35 -21.25
CA ASN A 312 -19.68 -0.27 -21.17
C ASN A 312 -19.20 0.65 -20.03
N LYS A 313 -19.62 0.37 -18.81
CA LYS A 313 -19.29 1.12 -17.60
C LYS A 313 -17.82 1.00 -17.27
N VAL A 314 -17.21 2.10 -16.86
CA VAL A 314 -15.81 2.13 -16.42
C VAL A 314 -15.73 2.37 -14.92
N VAL A 315 -15.10 1.45 -14.20
CA VAL A 315 -14.83 1.56 -12.76
C VAL A 315 -13.37 1.91 -12.54
N GLY A 316 -13.09 3.11 -12.01
CA GLY A 316 -11.75 3.52 -11.64
C GLY A 316 -11.42 3.07 -10.22
N MET A 317 -10.29 2.38 -10.02
CA MET A 317 -9.83 1.93 -8.70
C MET A 317 -8.59 2.71 -8.28
N VAL A 318 -8.69 3.37 -7.12
CA VAL A 318 -7.60 4.15 -6.51
C VAL A 318 -7.43 3.76 -5.05
N GLY A 319 -6.21 3.82 -4.54
CA GLY A 319 -5.93 3.60 -3.13
C GLY A 319 -4.45 3.71 -2.81
N TYR A 320 -4.14 3.68 -1.52
CA TYR A 320 -2.75 3.67 -1.04
C TYR A 320 -2.03 2.39 -1.49
N PRO A 321 -0.69 2.38 -1.49
CA PRO A 321 0.07 1.15 -1.60
C PRO A 321 -0.35 0.13 -0.53
N ASN A 322 -0.25 -1.17 -0.83
CA ASN A 322 -0.48 -2.28 0.11
C ASN A 322 -1.90 -2.44 0.71
N VAL A 323 -2.87 -1.60 0.34
CA VAL A 323 -4.30 -1.77 0.73
C VAL A 323 -4.97 -2.94 -0.01
N GLY A 324 -4.31 -3.47 -1.05
CA GLY A 324 -4.76 -4.66 -1.79
C GLY A 324 -5.52 -4.36 -3.09
N LYS A 325 -5.38 -3.16 -3.66
CA LYS A 325 -5.94 -2.79 -4.97
C LYS A 325 -5.67 -3.82 -6.08
N SER A 326 -4.40 -4.17 -6.30
CA SER A 326 -4.02 -5.13 -7.33
C SER A 326 -4.51 -6.55 -7.02
N SER A 327 -4.61 -6.91 -5.74
CA SER A 327 -5.22 -8.18 -5.32
C SER A 327 -6.70 -8.21 -5.67
N THR A 328 -7.46 -7.16 -5.34
CA THR A 328 -8.88 -7.01 -5.69
C THR A 328 -9.11 -7.10 -7.20
N VAL A 329 -8.27 -6.44 -7.99
CA VAL A 329 -8.32 -6.51 -9.46
C VAL A 329 -8.14 -7.95 -9.94
N ASN A 330 -7.13 -8.68 -9.46
CA ASN A 330 -6.91 -10.07 -9.85
C ASN A 330 -8.07 -10.98 -9.46
N THR A 331 -8.62 -10.79 -8.26
CA THR A 331 -9.78 -11.55 -7.78
C THR A 331 -11.02 -11.31 -8.63
N LEU A 332 -11.30 -10.05 -8.97
CA LEU A 332 -12.43 -9.69 -9.84
C LEU A 332 -12.27 -10.27 -11.25
N MET A 333 -11.05 -10.26 -11.78
CA MET A 333 -10.72 -10.88 -13.06
C MET A 333 -10.78 -12.42 -13.03
N GLY A 334 -10.64 -13.03 -11.85
CA GLY A 334 -10.51 -14.49 -11.68
C GLY A 334 -9.18 -15.06 -12.19
N VAL A 335 -8.25 -14.19 -12.64
CA VAL A 335 -6.95 -14.56 -13.19
C VAL A 335 -5.90 -13.55 -12.75
N LYS A 336 -4.66 -14.02 -12.55
CA LYS A 336 -3.52 -13.17 -12.17
C LYS A 336 -3.07 -12.32 -13.38
N LYS A 337 -3.61 -11.11 -13.52
CA LYS A 337 -3.25 -10.14 -14.57
C LYS A 337 -2.27 -9.06 -14.09
N THR A 338 -2.36 -8.68 -12.82
CA THR A 338 -1.52 -7.65 -12.21
C THR A 338 -0.53 -8.25 -11.22
N ALA A 339 0.69 -7.72 -11.17
CA ALA A 339 1.68 -8.16 -10.19
C ALA A 339 1.34 -7.62 -8.79
N VAL A 340 1.36 -8.49 -7.79
CA VAL A 340 1.11 -8.15 -6.38
C VAL A 340 2.40 -8.30 -5.58
N SER A 341 2.65 -7.36 -4.66
CA SER A 341 3.75 -7.41 -3.69
C SER A 341 3.33 -6.69 -2.41
N ALA A 342 3.92 -7.09 -1.27
CA ALA A 342 3.80 -6.36 0.00
C ALA A 342 4.70 -5.10 0.07
N THR A 343 5.58 -4.92 -0.93
CA THR A 343 6.39 -3.69 -1.07
C THR A 343 5.64 -2.66 -1.92
N PRO A 344 5.57 -1.38 -1.48
CA PRO A 344 5.00 -0.30 -2.27
C PRO A 344 5.63 -0.15 -3.67
N GLY A 345 4.88 0.40 -4.62
CA GLY A 345 5.40 0.79 -5.95
C GLY A 345 5.42 -0.31 -7.03
N ARG A 346 4.62 -1.39 -6.88
CA ARG A 346 4.61 -2.49 -7.85
C ARG A 346 3.80 -2.21 -9.13
N THR A 347 2.59 -1.65 -9.01
CA THR A 347 1.81 -1.18 -10.17
C THR A 347 2.35 0.19 -10.59
N LYS A 348 2.91 0.28 -11.80
CA LYS A 348 3.60 1.49 -12.30
C LYS A 348 2.84 2.25 -13.39
N HIS A 349 1.91 1.57 -14.04
CA HIS A 349 1.20 2.08 -15.21
C HIS A 349 -0.30 1.87 -15.07
N PHE A 350 -1.04 2.83 -15.59
CA PHE A 350 -2.47 2.76 -15.80
C PHE A 350 -2.80 1.57 -16.70
N GLN A 351 -3.81 0.80 -16.30
CA GLN A 351 -4.25 -0.38 -17.05
C GLN A 351 -5.76 -0.38 -17.20
N THR A 352 -6.24 -0.82 -18.36
CA THR A 352 -7.67 -1.00 -18.66
C THR A 352 -7.94 -2.49 -18.78
N LEU A 353 -8.82 -3.02 -17.92
CA LEU A 353 -9.08 -4.43 -17.75
C LEU A 353 -10.57 -4.71 -17.93
N HIS A 354 -10.94 -5.30 -19.05
CA HIS A 354 -12.32 -5.71 -19.31
C HIS A 354 -12.65 -6.98 -18.53
N ILE A 355 -13.66 -6.91 -17.65
CA ILE A 355 -14.23 -8.08 -16.96
C ILE A 355 -15.18 -8.78 -17.93
N ASP A 356 -16.10 -8.01 -18.51
CA ASP A 356 -17.07 -8.45 -19.50
C ASP A 356 -17.37 -7.32 -20.49
N ASN A 357 -18.35 -7.52 -21.37
CA ASN A 357 -18.75 -6.52 -22.37
C ASN A 357 -19.39 -5.27 -21.73
N GLU A 358 -19.88 -5.34 -20.49
CA GLU A 358 -20.60 -4.25 -19.83
C GLU A 358 -19.75 -3.49 -18.82
N LEU A 359 -18.68 -4.12 -18.29
CA LEU A 359 -17.89 -3.62 -17.18
C LEU A 359 -16.39 -3.66 -17.48
N CYS A 360 -15.77 -2.50 -17.38
CA CYS A 360 -14.34 -2.29 -17.51
C CYS A 360 -13.76 -1.73 -16.22
N LEU A 361 -12.62 -2.25 -15.77
CA LEU A 361 -11.85 -1.72 -14.66
C LEU A 361 -10.69 -0.86 -15.18
N CYS A 362 -10.43 0.26 -14.50
CA CYS A 362 -9.25 1.06 -14.68
C CYS A 362 -8.40 1.01 -13.40
N ASP A 363 -7.21 0.43 -13.49
CA ASP A 363 -6.26 0.35 -12.38
C ASP A 363 -5.24 1.50 -12.47
N CYS A 364 -4.99 2.17 -11.33
CA CYS A 364 -3.95 3.18 -11.21
C CYS A 364 -2.78 2.66 -10.36
N PRO A 365 -1.58 3.28 -10.44
CA PRO A 365 -0.55 3.06 -9.44
C PRO A 365 -1.04 3.39 -8.03
N GLY A 366 -0.52 2.70 -7.01
CA GLY A 366 -0.81 3.08 -5.62
C GLY A 366 -0.23 4.46 -5.33
N LEU A 367 -1.06 5.39 -4.86
CA LEU A 367 -0.70 6.77 -4.58
C LEU A 367 -0.85 7.03 -3.09
N VAL A 368 0.13 7.72 -2.50
CA VAL A 368 0.02 8.19 -1.12
C VAL A 368 -0.42 9.65 -1.18
N PHE A 369 -1.55 9.95 -0.55
CA PHE A 369 -2.08 11.31 -0.48
C PHE A 369 -1.55 12.01 0.78
N PRO A 370 -1.36 13.34 0.74
CA PRO A 370 -1.07 14.13 1.94
C PRO A 370 -2.21 14.01 2.95
N SER A 371 -1.90 13.55 4.16
CA SER A 371 -2.80 13.51 5.31
C SER A 371 -1.97 13.80 6.55
N PHE A 372 -2.58 14.44 7.55
CA PHE A 372 -1.96 14.55 8.86
C PHE A 372 -1.83 13.18 9.51
N VAL A 373 -0.70 12.98 10.18
CA VAL A 373 -0.37 11.77 10.94
C VAL A 373 0.31 12.18 12.23
N SER A 374 0.05 11.46 13.31
CA SER A 374 0.61 11.84 14.61
C SER A 374 2.11 11.59 14.68
N ASN A 375 2.61 10.54 14.01
CA ASN A 375 4.03 10.20 14.05
C ASN A 375 4.46 9.33 12.85
N LYS A 376 5.78 9.30 12.59
CA LYS A 376 6.36 8.46 11.54
C LYS A 376 6.22 6.96 11.79
N ALA A 377 6.15 6.54 13.06
CA ALA A 377 6.04 5.14 13.45
C ALA A 377 4.72 4.51 12.98
N GLU A 378 3.63 5.26 13.04
CA GLU A 378 2.31 4.87 12.55
C GLU A 378 2.32 4.58 11.05
N MET A 379 3.03 5.39 10.27
CA MET A 379 3.11 5.22 8.83
C MET A 379 3.84 3.93 8.42
N VAL A 380 4.78 3.47 9.27
CA VAL A 380 5.44 2.16 9.12
C VAL A 380 4.46 1.04 9.48
N LEU A 381 3.73 1.16 10.58
CA LEU A 381 2.73 0.17 11.01
C LEU A 381 1.57 0.04 10.00
N SER A 382 1.18 1.13 9.36
CA SER A 382 0.15 1.16 8.32
C SER A 382 0.68 0.66 6.95
N GLY A 383 1.99 0.40 6.83
CA GLY A 383 2.58 -0.13 5.59
C GLY A 383 2.69 0.88 4.44
N ILE A 384 2.57 2.19 4.74
CA ILE A 384 2.80 3.29 3.81
C ILE A 384 4.30 3.42 3.53
N LEU A 385 5.11 3.37 4.58
CA LEU A 385 6.57 3.41 4.48
C LEU A 385 7.16 1.99 4.32
N PRO A 386 8.21 1.82 3.49
CA PRO A 386 8.83 0.52 3.29
C PRO A 386 9.59 0.05 4.54
N ILE A 387 9.12 -1.03 5.16
CA ILE A 387 9.72 -1.63 6.36
C ILE A 387 11.19 -2.04 6.13
N ASP A 388 11.55 -2.47 4.92
CA ASP A 388 12.92 -2.92 4.64
C ASP A 388 13.96 -1.79 4.70
N GLN A 389 13.55 -0.55 4.40
CA GLN A 389 14.42 0.63 4.33
C GLN A 389 14.36 1.50 5.59
N MET A 390 13.61 1.09 6.62
CA MET A 390 13.47 1.86 7.84
C MET A 390 14.81 2.01 8.57
N ARG A 391 15.08 3.21 9.08
CA ARG A 391 16.27 3.53 9.88
C ARG A 391 16.00 3.34 11.36
N ASP A 392 14.88 3.87 11.84
CA ASP A 392 14.40 3.69 13.21
C ASP A 392 13.35 2.57 13.27
N HIS A 393 13.68 1.53 14.03
CA HIS A 393 12.82 0.39 14.28
C HIS A 393 12.29 0.37 15.71
N VAL A 394 12.80 1.23 16.60
CA VAL A 394 12.45 1.27 18.01
C VAL A 394 11.09 1.95 18.19
N ALA A 395 10.87 3.11 17.55
CA ALA A 395 9.60 3.83 17.67
C ALA A 395 8.39 3.03 17.12
N PRO A 396 8.42 2.42 15.92
CA PRO A 396 7.33 1.57 15.43
C PRO A 396 7.01 0.39 16.33
N VAL A 397 8.03 -0.27 16.90
CA VAL A 397 7.83 -1.45 17.75
C VAL A 397 7.32 -1.05 19.14
N ASN A 398 7.75 0.10 19.68
CA ASN A 398 7.17 0.65 20.90
C ASN A 398 5.68 0.96 20.72
N LEU A 399 5.30 1.56 19.58
CA LEU A 399 3.90 1.84 19.27
C LEU A 399 3.10 0.52 19.11
N LEU A 400 3.68 -0.49 18.47
CA LEU A 400 3.10 -1.83 18.39
C LEU A 400 2.89 -2.46 19.76
N GLY A 401 3.86 -2.34 20.68
CA GLY A 401 3.75 -2.85 22.06
C GLY A 401 2.67 -2.15 22.90
N ARG A 402 2.30 -0.92 22.55
CA ARG A 402 1.15 -0.21 23.14
C ARG A 402 -0.18 -0.70 22.58
N ARG A 403 -0.24 -1.01 21.28
CA ARG A 403 -1.46 -1.48 20.59
C ARG A 403 -1.77 -2.94 20.87
N ILE A 404 -0.75 -3.80 20.95
CA ILE A 404 -0.91 -5.24 21.11
C ILE A 404 -0.56 -5.66 22.54
N PRO A 405 -1.48 -6.32 23.28
CA PRO A 405 -1.18 -6.81 24.62
C PRO A 405 0.00 -7.80 24.64
N ARG A 406 0.84 -7.73 25.69
CA ARG A 406 2.03 -8.59 25.87
C ARG A 406 1.72 -10.08 25.60
N LYS A 407 0.63 -10.58 26.18
CA LYS A 407 0.22 -11.98 26.08
C LYS A 407 -0.01 -12.43 24.62
N VAL A 408 -0.54 -11.54 23.77
CA VAL A 408 -0.78 -11.86 22.35
C VAL A 408 0.56 -12.05 21.63
N VAL A 409 1.54 -11.20 21.90
CA VAL A 409 2.89 -11.32 21.32
C VAL A 409 3.58 -12.60 21.79
N GLU A 410 3.52 -12.89 23.10
CA GLU A 410 4.10 -14.11 23.68
C GLU A 410 3.53 -15.39 23.06
N VAL A 411 2.20 -15.47 22.93
CA VAL A 411 1.52 -16.62 22.33
C VAL A 411 1.83 -16.74 20.84
N THR A 412 1.78 -15.62 20.10
CA THR A 412 1.97 -15.62 18.64
C THR A 412 3.37 -16.05 18.24
N TYR A 413 4.39 -15.67 19.01
CA TYR A 413 5.79 -15.98 18.70
C TYR A 413 6.37 -17.12 19.54
N GLY A 414 5.66 -17.61 20.56
CA GLY A 414 6.18 -18.61 21.50
C GLY A 414 7.37 -18.09 22.29
N VAL A 415 7.33 -16.81 22.69
CA VAL A 415 8.43 -16.14 23.40
C VAL A 415 7.98 -15.71 24.80
N ASN A 416 8.94 -15.62 25.72
CA ASN A 416 8.70 -15.08 27.05
C ASN A 416 9.31 -13.68 27.12
N ILE A 417 8.46 -12.65 27.21
CA ILE A 417 8.90 -11.26 27.24
C ILE A 417 9.23 -10.90 28.69
N GLN A 418 10.39 -10.27 28.91
CA GLN A 418 10.79 -9.87 30.25
C GLN A 418 9.71 -8.99 30.91
N LYS A 419 9.37 -9.31 32.16
CA LYS A 419 8.44 -8.52 32.97
C LYS A 419 9.13 -7.23 33.44
N PRO A 420 8.35 -6.17 33.73
CA PRO A 420 8.88 -4.94 34.32
C PRO A 420 9.64 -5.24 35.61
N LYS A 421 10.70 -4.46 35.88
CA LYS A 421 11.55 -4.65 37.07
C LYS A 421 10.79 -4.27 38.34
N GLU A 422 11.25 -4.75 39.50
CA GLU A 422 10.72 -4.35 40.80
C GLU A 422 10.91 -2.83 40.98
N GLY A 423 9.79 -2.09 40.97
CA GLY A 423 9.75 -0.62 41.03
C GLY A 423 9.15 0.07 39.80
N GLU A 424 8.96 -0.66 38.69
CA GLU A 424 8.22 -0.18 37.52
C GLU A 424 6.74 -0.60 37.59
N ASP A 425 5.85 0.12 36.87
CA ASP A 425 4.44 -0.24 36.78
C ASP A 425 4.28 -1.67 36.22
N PRO A 426 3.68 -2.61 36.97
CA PRO A 426 3.45 -3.98 36.52
C PRO A 426 2.62 -4.08 35.23
N ASN A 427 1.75 -3.09 34.99
CA ASN A 427 0.83 -3.06 33.86
C ASN A 427 1.39 -2.33 32.63
N ARG A 428 2.65 -1.84 32.68
CA ARG A 428 3.23 -1.14 31.53
C ARG A 428 3.32 -2.03 30.30
N SER A 429 3.10 -1.43 29.14
CA SER A 429 3.37 -2.06 27.85
C SER A 429 4.85 -2.51 27.74
N PRO A 430 5.12 -3.63 27.06
CA PRO A 430 6.49 -4.06 26.81
C PRO A 430 7.22 -3.05 25.92
N THR A 431 8.49 -2.80 26.22
CA THR A 431 9.34 -1.94 25.40
C THR A 431 9.80 -2.67 24.14
N ALA A 432 10.22 -1.91 23.12
CA ALA A 432 10.75 -2.46 21.89
C ALA A 432 11.92 -3.41 22.13
N SER A 433 12.87 -3.06 22.99
CA SER A 433 14.02 -3.93 23.29
C SER A 433 13.58 -5.26 23.92
N GLU A 434 12.62 -5.24 24.85
CA GLU A 434 12.10 -6.47 25.48
C GLU A 434 11.44 -7.40 24.46
N ILE A 435 10.63 -6.86 23.54
CA ILE A 435 9.97 -7.63 22.49
C ILE A 435 11.00 -8.17 21.49
N LEU A 436 11.88 -7.29 21.00
CA LEU A 436 12.80 -7.59 19.91
C LEU A 436 13.87 -8.57 20.33
N SER A 437 14.47 -8.38 21.51
CA SER A 437 15.51 -9.26 22.03
C SER A 437 14.94 -10.63 22.37
N ALA A 438 13.74 -10.73 22.96
CA ALA A 438 13.09 -12.02 23.21
C ALA A 438 12.81 -12.79 21.91
N HIS A 439 12.30 -12.11 20.88
CA HIS A 439 12.07 -12.72 19.57
C HIS A 439 13.37 -13.08 18.84
N ALA A 440 14.38 -12.21 18.88
CA ALA A 440 15.68 -12.45 18.27
C ALA A 440 16.39 -13.66 18.89
N LEU A 441 16.37 -13.79 20.23
CA LEU A 441 16.92 -14.94 20.94
C LEU A 441 16.21 -16.25 20.58
N SER A 442 14.88 -16.26 20.57
CA SER A 442 14.09 -17.44 20.18
C SER A 442 14.38 -17.90 18.75
N ARG A 443 14.63 -16.95 17.83
CA ARG A 443 14.94 -17.23 16.42
C ARG A 443 16.42 -17.42 16.11
N GLY A 444 17.31 -17.24 17.08
CA GLY A 444 18.75 -17.28 16.87
C GLY A 444 19.29 -16.14 15.99
N PHE A 445 18.60 -15.00 15.94
CA PHE A 445 19.06 -13.81 15.23
C PHE A 445 20.13 -13.12 16.08
N MET A 446 21.39 -13.31 15.70
CA MET A 446 22.54 -12.75 16.40
C MET A 446 23.35 -11.86 15.45
N THR A 447 23.86 -10.77 16.00
CA THR A 447 24.88 -9.93 15.37
C THR A 447 26.24 -10.63 15.37
N THR A 448 27.20 -10.10 14.62
CA THR A 448 28.59 -10.58 14.59
C THR A 448 29.26 -10.58 15.97
N HIS A 449 28.77 -9.74 16.89
CA HIS A 449 29.29 -9.62 18.26
C HIS A 449 28.53 -10.50 19.27
N GLY A 450 27.65 -11.40 18.82
CA GLY A 450 26.90 -12.32 19.68
C GLY A 450 25.77 -11.67 20.47
N GLN A 451 25.40 -10.42 20.15
CA GLN A 451 24.21 -9.77 20.70
C GLN A 451 22.98 -10.05 19.83
N PRO A 452 21.75 -10.10 20.40
CA PRO A 452 20.54 -10.26 19.61
C PRO A 452 20.39 -9.18 18.53
N ASP A 453 20.01 -9.58 17.31
CA ASP A 453 19.79 -8.66 16.19
C ASP A 453 18.34 -8.13 16.20
N ASP A 454 18.15 -7.06 16.97
CA ASP A 454 16.86 -6.36 17.11
C ASP A 454 16.36 -5.78 15.79
N SER A 455 17.25 -5.30 14.92
CA SER A 455 16.88 -4.69 13.64
C SER A 455 16.27 -5.72 12.68
N ARG A 456 16.87 -6.91 12.59
CA ARG A 456 16.32 -8.01 11.79
C ARG A 456 15.01 -8.53 12.38
N SER A 457 14.95 -8.67 13.70
CA SER A 457 13.75 -9.06 14.44
C SER A 457 12.59 -8.11 14.17
N ALA A 458 12.83 -6.80 14.21
CA ALA A 458 11.82 -5.76 14.01
C ALA A 458 11.20 -5.84 12.61
N ARG A 459 12.00 -6.03 11.56
CA ARG A 459 11.47 -6.16 10.19
C ARG A 459 10.51 -7.35 10.04
N VAL A 460 10.78 -8.46 10.73
CA VAL A 460 9.90 -9.64 10.71
C VAL A 460 8.60 -9.34 11.43
N ILE A 461 8.66 -8.81 12.65
CA ILE A 461 7.48 -8.51 13.46
C ILE A 461 6.59 -7.45 12.78
N LEU A 462 7.19 -6.38 12.25
CA LEU A 462 6.44 -5.32 11.57
C LEU A 462 5.78 -5.82 10.28
N LYS A 463 6.45 -6.71 9.52
CA LYS A 463 5.82 -7.36 8.35
C LYS A 463 4.66 -8.26 8.76
N ASP A 464 4.81 -9.03 9.83
CA ASP A 464 3.75 -9.86 10.40
C ASP A 464 2.54 -9.01 10.82
N TYR A 465 2.77 -7.83 11.41
CA TYR A 465 1.72 -6.86 11.73
C TYR A 465 1.00 -6.33 10.48
N VAL A 466 1.74 -5.86 9.47
CA VAL A 466 1.15 -5.36 8.21
C VAL A 466 0.35 -6.46 7.49
N ASN A 467 0.80 -7.71 7.55
CA ASN A 467 0.12 -8.87 6.96
C ASN A 467 -1.08 -9.38 7.79
N GLY A 468 -1.34 -8.81 8.97
CA GLY A 468 -2.49 -9.15 9.80
C GLY A 468 -2.29 -10.36 10.72
N LYS A 469 -1.06 -10.87 10.87
CA LYS A 469 -0.75 -11.93 11.85
C LYS A 469 -0.81 -11.41 13.29
N LEU A 470 -0.35 -10.17 13.48
CA LEU A 470 -0.66 -9.38 14.67
C LEU A 470 -1.77 -8.40 14.29
N LEU A 471 -2.97 -8.65 14.77
CA LEU A 471 -4.15 -7.88 14.41
C LEU A 471 -4.41 -6.76 15.42
N CYS A 472 -4.53 -5.54 14.91
CA CYS A 472 -5.07 -4.38 15.61
C CYS A 472 -5.93 -3.61 14.61
N SER A 473 -7.11 -3.18 15.06
CA SER A 473 -8.04 -2.37 14.30
C SER A 473 -8.41 -1.14 15.13
N VAL A 474 -8.62 -0.02 14.46
CA VAL A 474 -9.03 1.25 15.07
C VAL A 474 -10.55 1.31 15.10
N ALA A 475 -11.13 1.80 16.19
CA ALA A 475 -12.58 1.99 16.28
C ALA A 475 -13.03 3.20 15.45
N PRO A 476 -14.27 3.21 14.93
CA PRO A 476 -14.84 4.40 14.33
C PRO A 476 -15.01 5.51 15.39
N PRO A 477 -14.91 6.80 15.01
CA PRO A 477 -15.12 7.90 15.94
C PRO A 477 -16.44 7.79 16.71
N GLY A 478 -16.37 7.92 18.04
CA GLY A 478 -17.51 7.79 18.95
C GLY A 478 -17.72 6.39 19.53
N VAL A 479 -16.88 5.41 19.18
CA VAL A 479 -16.78 4.11 19.86
C VAL A 479 -15.48 4.09 20.65
N ASP A 480 -15.51 3.57 21.88
CA ASP A 480 -14.31 3.45 22.71
C ASP A 480 -13.39 2.35 22.16
N ASP A 481 -12.12 2.69 21.90
CA ASP A 481 -11.08 1.76 21.44
C ASP A 481 -10.85 0.62 22.44
N ALA A 482 -11.16 0.82 23.74
CA ALA A 482 -11.01 -0.24 24.75
C ALA A 482 -12.11 -1.31 24.68
N GLU A 483 -13.29 -0.96 24.15
CA GLU A 483 -14.44 -1.86 23.99
C GLU A 483 -14.54 -2.48 22.58
N TYR A 484 -13.71 -2.01 21.64
CA TYR A 484 -13.68 -2.36 20.22
C TYR A 484 -12.66 -3.46 19.89
#